data_AF-R4K0T3-F1
#
_entry.id   AF-R4K0T3-F1
#
_cell.length_a   1.000
_cell.length_b   1.000
_cell.length_c   1.000
_cell.angle_alpha   90.00
_cell.angle_beta   90.00
_cell.angle_gamma   90.00
#
_symmetry.space_group_name_H-M   'P 1'
#
loop_
_entity.id
_entity.type
_entity.pdbx_description
1 polymer ?
#
loop_
_entity_poly.entity_id
_entity_poly.type
_entity_poly.pdbx_seq_one_letter_code
_entity_poly.pdbx_strand_id
1 'polypeptide(L)' 'MIQMALNVVLPGSLNKTERQIRALEAVIPKDTAKDKAIHQEALKKLKEHRKFLLESEVC' A
#
# COMPACT_ATOMS: atom_id res chain seq x y z
N MET A 1 -7.87 26.42 -14.36
CA MET A 1 -8.66 25.16 -14.26
C MET A 1 -8.02 24.32 -13.18
N ILE A 2 -8.66 24.19 -12.02
CA ILE A 2 -8.17 23.35 -10.92
C ILE A 2 -8.55 21.92 -11.30
N GLN A 3 -7.58 21.15 -11.79
CA GLN A 3 -7.77 19.75 -12.12
C GLN A 3 -7.87 18.98 -10.80
N MET A 4 -9.09 18.82 -10.29
CA MET A 4 -9.36 17.92 -9.18
C MET A 4 -9.12 16.49 -9.68
N ALA A 5 -7.97 15.91 -9.34
CA ALA A 5 -7.73 14.50 -9.52
C ALA A 5 -8.77 13.75 -8.68
N LEU A 6 -9.82 13.25 -9.33
CA LEU A 6 -10.71 12.26 -8.73
C LEU A 6 -9.82 11.07 -8.36
N ASN A 7 -9.54 10.91 -7.07
CA ASN A 7 -8.87 9.73 -6.54
C ASN A 7 -9.85 8.56 -6.67
N VAL A 8 -9.91 7.96 -7.86
CA VAL A 8 -10.76 6.80 -8.13
C VAL A 8 -10.21 5.61 -7.34
N VAL A 9 -10.86 5.31 -6.24
CA VAL A 9 -10.62 4.07 -5.49
C VAL A 9 -11.42 2.96 -6.15
N LEU A 10 -10.73 2.05 -6.84
CA LEU A 10 -11.38 0.91 -7.48
C LEU A 10 -11.87 -0.11 -6.43
N PRO A 11 -13.04 -0.74 -6.64
CA PRO A 11 -13.47 -1.87 -5.82
C PRO A 11 -12.42 -2.98 -5.88
N GLY A 12 -11.93 -3.40 -4.71
CA GLY A 12 -10.86 -4.41 -4.57
C GLY A 12 -9.45 -3.84 -4.37
N SER A 13 -9.27 -2.51 -4.37
CA SER A 13 -8.00 -1.89 -4.00
C SER A 13 -7.55 -2.28 -2.60
N LEU A 14 -8.47 -2.30 -1.61
CA LEU A 14 -8.13 -2.68 -0.24
C LEU A 14 -7.61 -4.11 -0.13
N ASN A 15 -8.32 -5.09 -0.71
CA ASN A 15 -7.91 -6.50 -0.68
C ASN A 15 -6.56 -6.71 -1.38
N LYS A 16 -6.34 -6.06 -2.54
CA LYS A 16 -5.05 -6.11 -3.24
C LYS A 16 -3.92 -5.52 -2.40
N THR A 17 -4.14 -4.35 -1.78
CA THR A 17 -3.17 -3.72 -0.89
C THR A 17 -2.86 -4.62 0.31
N GLU A 18 -3.85 -5.26 0.92
CA GLU A 18 -3.61 -6.20 2.03
C GLU A 18 -2.79 -7.42 1.62
N ARG A 19 -3.04 -7.99 0.43
CA ARG A 19 -2.23 -9.10 -0.10
C ARG A 19 -0.77 -8.68 -0.33
N GLN A 20 -0.54 -7.48 -0.86
CA GLN A 20 0.80 -6.95 -1.08
C GLN A 20 1.55 -6.70 0.24
N ILE A 21 0.86 -6.14 1.24
CA ILE A 21 1.41 -5.96 2.59
C ILE A 21 1.87 -7.31 3.18
N ARG A 22 1.00 -8.33 3.16
CA ARG A 22 1.33 -9.66 3.68
C ARG A 22 2.49 -10.30 2.93
N ALA A 23 2.55 -10.14 1.61
CA ALA A 23 3.66 -10.65 0.80
C ALA A 23 5.00 -10.00 1.20
N LEU A 24 5.04 -8.68 1.35
CA LEU A 24 6.25 -7.98 1.78
C LEU A 24 6.65 -8.36 3.21
N GLU A 25 5.70 -8.45 4.14
CA GLU A 25 5.98 -8.87 5.53
C GLU A 25 6.57 -10.28 5.60
N ALA A 26 6.20 -11.18 4.68
CA ALA A 26 6.76 -12.54 4.60
C ALA A 26 8.14 -12.59 3.91
N VAL A 27 8.46 -11.64 3.04
CA VAL A 27 9.70 -11.60 2.24
C VAL A 27 10.81 -10.83 2.96
N ILE A 28 10.50 -9.72 3.63
CA ILE A 28 11.47 -8.86 4.36
C ILE A 28 12.42 -9.61 5.30
N PRO A 29 11.98 -10.64 6.06
CA PRO A 29 12.89 -11.41 6.91
C PRO A 29 13.94 -12.21 6.14
N LYS A 30 13.70 -12.49 4.85
CA LYS A 30 14.55 -13.28 3.96
C LYS A 30 15.36 -12.41 2.99
N ASP A 31 15.16 -11.09 3.02
CA ASP A 31 15.81 -10.17 2.10
C ASP A 31 17.30 -9.97 2.39
N THR A 32 18.03 -9.63 1.33
CA THR A 32 19.36 -9.03 1.46
C THR A 32 19.26 -7.63 2.06
N ALA A 33 20.33 -7.12 2.65
CA ALA A 33 20.32 -5.77 3.26
C ALA A 33 19.92 -4.66 2.28
N LYS A 34 20.23 -4.82 0.99
CA LYS A 34 19.88 -3.89 -0.08
C LYS A 34 18.37 -3.92 -0.38
N ASP A 35 17.82 -5.11 -0.57
CA ASP A 35 16.40 -5.28 -0.94
C ASP A 35 15.49 -4.96 0.23
N LYS A 36 15.94 -5.27 1.45
CA LYS A 36 15.22 -5.02 2.70
C LYS A 36 14.82 -3.55 2.86
N ALA A 37 15.71 -2.61 2.54
CA ALA A 37 15.43 -1.19 2.64
C ALA A 37 14.32 -0.76 1.65
N ILE A 38 14.39 -1.27 0.41
CA ILE A 38 13.40 -0.99 -0.64
C ILE A 38 12.05 -1.58 -0.26
N HIS A 39 12.01 -2.84 0.19
CA HIS A 39 10.79 -3.52 0.59
C HIS A 39 10.16 -2.92 1.86
N GLN A 40 10.97 -2.43 2.81
CA GLN A 40 10.48 -1.69 3.97
C GLN A 40 9.83 -0.35 3.58
N GLU A 41 10.43 0.38 2.64
CA GLU A 41 9.84 1.63 2.13
C GLU A 41 8.52 1.37 1.39
N ALA A 42 8.50 0.34 0.53
CA ALA A 42 7.29 -0.09 -0.17
C ALA A 42 6.18 -0.50 0.83
N LEU A 43 6.53 -1.26 1.87
CA LEU A 43 5.59 -1.67 2.92
C LEU A 43 5.00 -0.47 3.66
N LYS A 44 5.81 0.55 3.96
CA LYS A 44 5.34 1.80 4.59
C LYS A 44 4.31 2.50 3.71
N LYS A 45 4.61 2.71 2.43
CA LYS A 45 3.70 3.35 1.46
C LYS A 45 2.40 2.57 1.29
N LEU A 46 2.45 1.24 1.27
CA LEU A 46 1.25 0.40 1.20
C LEU A 46 0.38 0.49 2.46
N LYS A 47 0.99 0.59 3.66
CA LYS A 47 0.24 0.80 4.91
C LYS A 47 -0.44 2.16 4.96
N GLU A 48 0.24 3.21 4.49
CA GLU A 48 -0.34 4.55 4.34
C GLU A 48 -1.49 4.55 3.33
N HIS A 49 -1.31 3.89 2.18
CA HIS A 49 -2.39 3.76 1.20
C HIS A 49 -3.58 2.95 1.73
N ARG A 50 -3.34 1.86 2.47
CA ARG A 50 -4.40 1.09 3.15
C ARG A 50 -5.21 1.97 4.10
N LYS A 51 -4.53 2.84 4.87
CA LYS A 51 -5.21 3.78 5.77
C LYS A 51 -6.09 4.76 4.98
N PHE A 52 -5.58 5.33 3.89
CA PHE A 52 -6.35 6.19 3.00
C PHE A 52 -7.58 5.48 2.41
N LEU A 53 -7.43 4.24 1.95
CA LEU A 53 -8.53 3.44 1.41
C LEU A 53 -9.62 3.20 2.46
N LEU A 54 -9.23 2.86 3.68
CA LEU A 54 -10.17 2.65 4.79
C LEU A 54 -10.90 3.95 5.18
N GLU A 55 -10.20 5.08 5.22
CA GLU A 55 -10.81 6.39 5.47
C GLU A 55 -11.77 6.79 4.33
N SER A 56 -11.46 6.41 3.10
CA SER A 56 -12.27 6.72 1.91
C SER A 56 -13.51 5.83 1.77
N GLU A 57 -13.50 4.59 2.28
CA GLU A 57 -14.68 3.71 2.29
C GLU A 57 -15.70 4.06 3.38
N VAL A 58 -15.31 4.89 4.37
CA VAL A 58 -16.15 5.31 5.50
C VAL A 58 -16.92 6.62 5.21
N CYS A 59 -16.63 7.31 4.11
CA CYS A 59 -17.34 8.50 3.63
C CYS A 59 -18.32 8.18 2.50
#